data_AF-A0ABD6EQI4-F1
#
_entry.id   AF-A0ABD6EQI4-F1
#
_cell.length_a   1.000
_cell.length_b   1.000
_cell.length_c   1.000
_cell.angle_alpha   90.00
_cell.angle_beta   90.00
_cell.angle_gamma   90.00
#
_symmetry.space_group_name_H-M   'P 1'
#
loop_
_entity.id
_entity.type
_entity.pdbx_description
1 polymer ?
#
loop_
_entity_poly.entity_id
_entity_poly.type
_entity_poly.pdbx_seq_one_letter_code
_entity_poly.pdbx_strand_id
1 'polypeptide(L)'
;MGLFDTKYCTEEQLNRLGKYKYKLVMSCPFDTIIGEPIYDWSLQWVPIWMAPNVLTILGFLAAFIRLLILSYYDYTHEANSYVGSPYAIPNWFWLFASFSAVLTAIFDGVDGKQARRIGAAGHVGEILDHTLDELSNLSLISTLFAIFGRGEYGISPFRLLLILVCTNFAFIGSQWEKFNTGVFFVSWSYDFANYTFINANHALLRRRTEDITCNSF
;
A
#
# COMPACT_ATOMS: atom_id res chain seq x y z
N MET A 1 15.04 40.20 -9.15
CA MET A 1 14.27 38.95 -9.29
C MET A 1 14.44 38.22 -7.97
N GLY A 2 13.43 38.30 -7.10
CA GLY A 2 13.46 37.63 -5.80
C GLY A 2 13.25 36.13 -5.97
N LEU A 3 13.67 35.34 -4.99
CA LEU A 3 13.57 33.88 -4.96
C LEU A 3 12.12 33.35 -5.16
N PHE A 4 11.12 34.23 -5.00
CA PHE A 4 9.69 33.91 -5.09
C PHE A 4 8.98 34.57 -6.31
N ASP A 5 9.70 35.28 -7.17
CA ASP A 5 9.11 35.96 -8.36
C ASP A 5 8.98 35.04 -9.59
N THR A 6 9.32 33.76 -9.46
CA THR A 6 9.18 32.79 -10.55
C THR A 6 7.76 32.21 -10.57
N LYS A 7 7.04 32.42 -11.67
CA LYS A 7 5.79 31.67 -11.92
C LYS A 7 6.14 30.18 -12.05
N TYR A 8 5.76 29.40 -11.04
CA TYR A 8 6.04 27.97 -10.94
C TYR A 8 5.37 27.15 -12.06
N CYS A 9 4.28 27.67 -12.63
CA CYS A 9 3.50 27.04 -13.68
C CYS A 9 3.14 28.07 -14.75
N THR A 10 3.35 27.74 -16.02
CA THR A 10 2.89 28.58 -17.13
C THR A 10 1.38 28.48 -17.29
N GLU A 11 0.74 29.48 -17.90
CA GLU A 11 -0.70 29.41 -18.20
C GLU A 11 -1.05 28.23 -19.12
N GLU A 12 -0.12 27.82 -19.98
CA GLU A 12 -0.28 26.63 -20.79
C GLU A 12 -0.31 25.35 -19.95
N GLN A 13 0.58 25.23 -18.96
CA GLN A 13 0.59 24.10 -18.02
C GLN A 13 -0.69 24.06 -17.17
N LEU A 14 -1.16 25.21 -16.67
CA LEU A 14 -2.42 25.33 -15.94
C LEU A 14 -3.64 24.92 -16.81
N ASN A 15 -3.67 25.35 -18.07
CA ASN A 15 -4.72 24.95 -19.00
C ASN A 15 -4.67 23.46 -19.35
N ARG A 16 -3.48 22.83 -19.36
CA ARG A 16 -3.34 21.38 -19.52
C ARG A 16 -3.87 20.62 -18.29
N LEU A 17 -3.66 21.13 -17.08
CA LEU A 17 -4.22 20.53 -15.84
C LEU A 17 -5.75 20.47 -15.89
N GLY A 18 -6.42 21.52 -16.38
CA GLY A 18 -7.87 21.56 -16.52
C GLY A 18 -8.45 20.59 -17.57
N LYS A 19 -7.61 20.09 -18.49
CA LYS A 19 -8.00 19.12 -19.53
C LYS A 19 -7.57 17.68 -19.21
N TYR A 20 -6.97 17.47 -18.04
CA TYR A 20 -6.45 16.17 -17.65
C TYR A 20 -7.55 15.10 -17.63
N LYS A 21 -7.30 13.97 -18.30
CA LYS A 21 -8.17 12.80 -18.25
C LYS A 21 -7.32 11.59 -17.88
N TYR A 22 -7.65 10.99 -16.75
CA TYR A 22 -7.02 9.76 -16.29
C TYR A 22 -7.33 8.60 -17.25
N LYS A 23 -6.30 7.90 -17.70
CA LYS A 23 -6.43 6.68 -18.50
C LYS A 23 -5.67 5.54 -17.83
N LEU A 24 -6.42 4.61 -17.28
CA LEU A 24 -5.94 3.41 -16.60
C LEU A 24 -6.03 2.20 -17.53
N VAL A 25 -4.99 1.36 -17.53
CA VAL A 25 -5.04 0.03 -18.12
C VAL A 25 -4.70 -1.00 -17.03
N MET A 26 -5.71 -1.76 -16.63
CA MET A 26 -5.54 -2.93 -15.76
C MET A 26 -5.37 -4.16 -16.65
N SER A 27 -4.21 -4.82 -16.52
CA SER A 27 -3.89 -6.05 -17.26
C SER A 27 -3.81 -7.28 -16.37
N CYS A 28 -3.82 -7.08 -15.04
CA CYS A 28 -3.76 -8.16 -14.05
C CYS A 28 -5.13 -8.88 -13.98
N PRO A 29 -5.22 -10.17 -14.30
CA PRO A 29 -6.48 -10.91 -14.20
C PRO A 29 -7.02 -10.95 -12.77
N PHE A 30 -6.15 -10.91 -11.75
CA PHE A 30 -6.56 -10.92 -10.35
C PHE A 30 -7.38 -9.67 -10.01
N ASP A 31 -6.91 -8.49 -10.41
CA ASP A 31 -7.65 -7.25 -10.12
C ASP A 31 -8.93 -7.17 -10.91
N THR A 32 -8.92 -7.60 -12.17
CA THR A 32 -10.14 -7.56 -13.00
C THR A 32 -11.20 -8.55 -12.50
N ILE A 33 -10.80 -9.74 -12.02
CA ILE A 33 -11.75 -10.80 -11.62
C ILE A 33 -12.18 -10.68 -10.16
N ILE A 34 -11.26 -10.28 -9.26
CA ILE A 34 -11.50 -10.27 -7.81
C ILE A 34 -11.56 -8.84 -7.30
N GLY A 35 -10.58 -8.00 -7.65
CA GLY A 35 -10.49 -6.63 -7.16
C GLY A 35 -11.68 -5.76 -7.57
N GLU A 36 -11.95 -5.64 -8.87
CA GLU A 36 -13.00 -4.77 -9.41
C GLU A 36 -14.38 -5.05 -8.81
N PRO A 37 -14.85 -6.31 -8.71
CA PRO A 37 -16.13 -6.59 -8.04
C PRO A 37 -16.17 -6.16 -6.58
N ILE A 38 -15.07 -6.35 -5.83
CA ILE A 38 -14.98 -5.92 -4.43
C ILE A 38 -15.02 -4.39 -4.32
N TYR A 39 -14.29 -3.70 -5.18
CA TYR A 39 -14.25 -2.23 -5.19
C TYR A 39 -15.59 -1.64 -5.65
N ASP A 40 -16.24 -2.22 -6.65
CA ASP A 40 -17.55 -1.77 -7.11
C ASP A 40 -18.64 -2.00 -6.06
N TRP A 41 -18.59 -3.13 -5.36
CA TRP A 41 -19.47 -3.37 -4.22
C TRP A 41 -19.19 -2.38 -3.08
N SER A 42 -17.91 -2.14 -2.76
CA SER A 42 -17.49 -1.21 -1.69
C SER A 42 -17.91 0.23 -2.00
N LEU A 43 -17.83 0.66 -3.26
CA LEU A 43 -18.24 1.99 -3.73
C LEU A 43 -19.72 2.29 -3.44
N GLN A 44 -20.59 1.29 -3.41
CA GLN A 44 -22.01 1.47 -3.11
C GLN A 44 -22.24 2.02 -1.69
N TRP A 45 -21.32 1.72 -0.77
CA TRP A 45 -21.35 2.18 0.61
C TRP A 45 -20.70 3.54 0.82
N VAL A 46 -19.95 4.05 -0.17
CA VAL A 46 -19.33 5.38 -0.11
C VAL A 46 -20.38 6.46 -0.41
N PRO A 47 -20.63 7.39 0.53
CA PRO A 47 -21.55 8.51 0.30
C PRO A 47 -21.05 9.46 -0.79
N ILE A 48 -21.96 10.04 -1.57
CA ILE A 48 -21.63 10.98 -2.65
C ILE A 48 -20.93 12.27 -2.18
N TRP A 49 -21.10 12.65 -0.91
CA TRP A 49 -20.44 13.83 -0.32
C TRP A 49 -19.00 13.54 0.11
N MET A 50 -18.59 12.27 0.15
CA MET A 50 -17.25 11.89 0.55
C MET A 50 -16.27 12.16 -0.59
N ALA A 51 -15.31 13.05 -0.33
CA ALA A 51 -14.25 13.34 -1.28
C ALA A 51 -13.32 12.11 -1.44
N PRO A 52 -12.85 11.81 -2.67
CA PRO A 52 -11.98 10.66 -2.93
C PRO A 52 -10.70 10.72 -2.09
N ASN A 53 -10.06 11.89 -2.00
CA ASN A 53 -8.85 12.09 -1.19
C ASN A 53 -9.01 11.73 0.29
N VAL A 54 -10.23 11.73 0.84
CA VAL A 54 -10.47 11.27 2.21
C VAL A 54 -10.28 9.76 2.30
N LEU A 55 -10.75 9.01 1.31
CA LEU A 55 -10.55 7.56 1.24
C LEU A 55 -9.05 7.25 1.13
N THR A 56 -8.33 7.93 0.24
CA THR A 56 -6.87 7.84 0.13
C THR A 56 -6.17 8.03 1.48
N ILE A 57 -6.51 9.13 2.18
CA ILE A 57 -5.92 9.44 3.49
C ILE A 57 -6.28 8.38 4.53
N LEU A 58 -7.50 7.86 4.53
CA LEU A 58 -7.90 6.78 5.45
C LEU A 58 -7.13 5.48 5.19
N GLY A 59 -6.92 5.12 3.91
CA GLY A 59 -6.12 3.97 3.51
C GLY A 59 -4.67 4.10 3.96
N PHE A 60 -4.09 5.28 3.73
CA PHE A 60 -2.75 5.62 4.21
C PHE A 60 -2.64 5.58 5.74
N LEU A 61 -3.60 6.17 6.46
CA LEU A 61 -3.59 6.18 7.93
C LEU A 61 -3.64 4.77 8.50
N ALA A 62 -4.41 3.85 7.90
CA ALA A 62 -4.41 2.45 8.29
C ALA A 62 -3.00 1.83 8.13
N ALA A 63 -2.37 2.01 6.97
CA ALA A 63 -1.01 1.54 6.71
C ALA A 63 0.02 2.20 7.65
N PHE A 64 -0.11 3.50 7.92
CA PHE A 64 0.79 4.24 8.78
C PHE A 64 0.68 3.79 10.24
N ILE A 65 -0.53 3.61 10.76
CA ILE A 65 -0.76 3.07 12.12
C ILE A 65 -0.17 1.65 12.24
N ARG A 66 -0.35 0.81 11.21
CA ARG A 66 0.29 -0.52 11.17
C ARG A 66 1.80 -0.43 11.29
N LEU A 67 2.43 0.48 10.56
CA LEU A 67 3.88 0.70 10.64
C LEU A 67 4.30 1.19 12.03
N LEU A 68 3.58 2.14 12.62
CA LEU A 68 3.87 2.66 13.96
C LEU A 68 3.78 1.57 15.04
N ILE A 69 2.73 0.75 15.00
CA ILE A 69 2.56 -0.35 15.96
C ILE A 69 3.69 -1.37 15.76
N LEU A 70 4.04 -1.70 14.51
CA LEU A 70 5.14 -2.59 14.21
C LEU A 70 6.46 -2.04 14.76
N SER A 71 6.78 -0.77 14.48
CA SER A 71 8.01 -0.13 14.97
C SER A 71 8.06 -0.05 16.49
N TYR A 72 6.92 0.11 17.17
CA TYR A 72 6.87 0.05 18.63
C TYR A 72 7.27 -1.33 19.17
N TYR A 73 6.83 -2.42 18.54
CA TYR A 73 7.13 -3.78 18.98
C TYR A 73 8.48 -4.31 18.47
N ASP A 74 8.88 -3.97 17.25
CA ASP A 74 9.99 -4.63 16.54
C ASP A 74 10.65 -3.70 15.51
N TYR A 75 11.22 -2.57 15.95
CA TYR A 75 11.94 -1.65 15.06
C TYR A 75 13.22 -2.23 14.45
N THR A 76 13.81 -3.27 15.07
CA THR A 76 15.02 -3.95 14.56
C THR A 76 14.70 -5.14 13.66
N HIS A 77 13.42 -5.55 13.57
CA HIS A 77 12.96 -6.74 12.87
C HIS A 77 13.58 -8.04 13.39
N GLU A 78 13.82 -8.11 14.70
CA GLU A 78 14.45 -9.23 15.40
C GLU A 78 13.44 -10.17 16.06
N ALA A 79 12.20 -9.71 16.28
CA ALA A 79 11.21 -10.45 17.07
C ALA A 79 10.92 -11.87 16.55
N ASN A 80 10.98 -12.10 15.24
CA ASN A 80 10.80 -13.41 14.60
C ASN A 80 12.10 -14.04 14.06
N SER A 81 13.27 -13.49 14.40
CA SER A 81 14.55 -13.99 13.85
C SER A 81 15.01 -15.32 14.45
N TYR A 82 14.53 -15.67 15.65
CA TYR A 82 14.90 -16.89 16.35
C TYR A 82 13.65 -17.53 16.97
N VAL A 83 13.61 -18.86 16.98
CA VAL A 83 12.54 -19.61 17.65
C VAL A 83 12.60 -19.34 19.15
N GLY A 84 11.46 -18.98 19.76
CA GLY A 84 11.37 -18.71 21.20
C GLY A 84 11.87 -17.33 21.63
N SER A 85 11.89 -16.34 20.72
CA SER A 85 12.23 -14.96 21.06
C SER A 85 11.36 -14.43 22.22
N PRO A 86 11.97 -13.86 23.28
CA PRO A 86 11.22 -13.30 24.41
C PRO A 86 10.48 -12.00 24.04
N TYR A 87 10.75 -11.42 22.87
CA TYR A 87 10.17 -10.17 22.39
C TYR A 87 9.21 -10.41 21.20
N ALA A 88 8.49 -11.53 21.19
CA ALA A 88 7.58 -11.87 20.09
C ALA A 88 6.45 -10.83 19.93
N ILE A 89 6.20 -10.42 18.69
CA ILE A 89 5.09 -9.52 18.35
C ILE A 89 3.75 -10.22 18.71
N PRO A 90 2.82 -9.56 19.43
CA PRO A 90 1.55 -10.16 19.85
C PRO A 90 0.69 -10.67 18.68
N ASN A 91 -0.04 -11.78 18.87
CA ASN A 91 -0.82 -12.38 17.78
C ASN A 91 -1.94 -11.49 17.23
N TRP A 92 -2.54 -10.63 18.06
CA TRP A 92 -3.57 -9.69 17.61
C TRP A 92 -3.03 -8.72 16.55
N PHE A 93 -1.72 -8.40 16.59
CA PHE A 93 -1.11 -7.50 15.61
C PHE A 93 -1.17 -8.09 14.21
N TRP A 94 -0.93 -9.39 14.01
CA TRP A 94 -0.96 -10.00 12.68
C TRP A 94 -2.37 -10.05 12.08
N LEU A 95 -3.40 -10.21 12.93
CA LEU A 95 -4.81 -10.07 12.53
C LEU A 95 -5.12 -8.63 12.13
N PHE A 96 -4.73 -7.67 12.98
CA PHE A 96 -4.88 -6.24 12.70
C PHE A 96 -4.14 -5.84 11.41
N ALA A 97 -2.92 -6.33 11.21
CA ALA A 97 -2.08 -5.99 10.07
C ALA A 97 -2.68 -6.51 8.75
N SER A 98 -3.24 -7.72 8.76
CA SER A 98 -3.99 -8.29 7.63
C SER A 98 -5.25 -7.47 7.32
N PHE A 99 -6.04 -7.14 8.35
CA PHE A 99 -7.23 -6.30 8.18
C PHE A 99 -6.87 -4.92 7.64
N SER A 100 -5.84 -4.30 8.19
CA SER A 100 -5.32 -3.01 7.73
C SER A 100 -4.85 -3.06 6.28
N ALA A 101 -4.18 -4.13 5.82
CA ALA A 101 -3.77 -4.25 4.42
C ALA A 101 -4.97 -4.31 3.48
N VAL A 102 -5.98 -5.12 3.82
CA VAL A 102 -7.22 -5.22 3.04
C VAL A 102 -7.94 -3.88 3.00
N LEU A 103 -8.01 -3.17 4.14
CA LEU A 103 -8.66 -1.87 4.20
C LEU A 103 -7.92 -0.82 3.35
N THR A 104 -6.59 -0.79 3.39
CA THR A 104 -5.78 0.09 2.53
C THR A 104 -6.04 -0.20 1.06
N ALA A 105 -6.01 -1.47 0.63
CA ALA A 105 -6.28 -1.86 -0.75
C ALA A 105 -7.71 -1.52 -1.22
N ILE A 106 -8.71 -1.68 -0.35
CA ILE A 106 -10.09 -1.30 -0.66
C ILE A 106 -10.21 0.21 -0.84
N PHE A 107 -9.62 1.01 0.06
CA PHE A 107 -9.73 2.46 -0.04
C PHE A 107 -9.01 3.05 -1.25
N ASP A 108 -7.81 2.56 -1.57
CA ASP A 108 -7.06 2.84 -2.81
C ASP A 108 -7.93 2.48 -4.04
N GLY A 109 -8.40 1.24 -4.16
CA GLY A 109 -9.21 0.82 -5.31
C GLY A 109 -10.56 1.56 -5.48
N VAL A 110 -11.12 2.09 -4.39
CA VAL A 110 -12.41 2.80 -4.40
C VAL A 110 -12.26 4.30 -4.65
N ASP A 111 -11.14 4.94 -4.28
CA ASP A 111 -11.02 6.39 -4.36
C ASP A 111 -11.05 6.92 -5.81
N GLY A 112 -10.39 6.24 -6.74
CA GLY A 112 -10.39 6.61 -8.14
C GLY A 112 -11.76 6.37 -8.78
N LYS A 113 -12.45 5.32 -8.35
CA LYS A 113 -13.84 5.05 -8.76
C LYS A 113 -14.78 6.13 -8.23
N GLN A 114 -14.62 6.55 -6.97
CA GLN A 114 -15.37 7.65 -6.38
C GLN A 114 -15.08 8.98 -7.09
N ALA A 115 -13.81 9.27 -7.39
CA ALA A 115 -13.40 10.47 -8.12
C ALA A 115 -14.08 10.55 -9.50
N ARG A 116 -14.19 9.43 -10.22
CA ARG A 116 -14.95 9.34 -11.47
C ARG A 116 -16.45 9.50 -11.25
N ARG A 117 -17.01 8.85 -10.22
CA ARG A 117 -18.45 8.88 -9.89
C ARG A 117 -18.96 10.30 -9.64
N ILE A 118 -18.19 11.13 -8.95
CA ILE A 118 -18.59 12.50 -8.58
C ILE A 118 -17.97 13.60 -9.47
N GLY A 119 -17.23 13.22 -10.51
CA GLY A 119 -16.58 14.19 -11.41
C GLY A 119 -15.41 14.96 -10.79
N ALA A 120 -14.77 14.41 -9.75
CA ALA A 120 -13.63 14.98 -9.03
C ALA A 120 -12.28 14.36 -9.43
N ALA A 121 -12.22 13.63 -10.56
CA ALA A 121 -10.99 13.05 -11.08
C ALA A 121 -10.07 14.15 -11.64
N GLY A 122 -9.12 14.60 -10.84
CA GLY A 122 -8.15 15.64 -11.19
C GLY A 122 -6.71 15.23 -10.86
N HIS A 123 -5.75 15.87 -11.53
CA HIS A 123 -4.32 15.56 -11.42
C HIS A 123 -3.76 15.70 -10.00
N VAL A 124 -4.28 16.66 -9.20
CA VAL A 124 -3.82 16.86 -7.81
C VAL A 124 -4.25 15.70 -6.91
N GLY A 125 -5.49 15.22 -7.06
CA GLY A 125 -5.99 14.07 -6.28
C GLY A 125 -5.20 12.81 -6.61
N GLU A 126 -4.91 12.60 -7.89
CA GLU A 126 -4.08 11.50 -8.36
C GLU A 126 -2.62 11.56 -7.87
N ILE A 127 -1.99 12.75 -7.81
CA ILE A 127 -0.66 12.88 -7.22
C ILE A 127 -0.70 12.50 -5.75
N LEU A 128 -1.73 12.95 -5.02
CA LEU A 128 -1.90 12.62 -3.61
C LEU A 128 -2.03 11.11 -3.42
N ASP A 129 -2.92 10.49 -4.19
CA ASP A 129 -3.17 9.05 -4.24
C ASP A 129 -1.87 8.24 -4.41
N HIS A 130 -1.21 8.44 -5.54
CA HIS A 130 0.01 7.74 -5.87
C HIS A 130 1.15 8.02 -4.86
N THR A 131 1.22 9.22 -4.26
CA THR A 131 2.23 9.53 -3.24
C THR A 131 1.98 8.73 -1.96
N LEU A 132 0.72 8.63 -1.54
CA LEU A 132 0.33 7.95 -0.32
C LEU A 132 0.36 6.42 -0.49
N ASP A 133 0.14 5.89 -1.69
CA ASP A 133 0.33 4.48 -2.00
C ASP A 133 1.77 4.04 -1.81
N GLU A 134 2.73 4.82 -2.32
CA GLU A 134 4.14 4.49 -2.19
C GLU A 134 4.60 4.54 -0.72
N LEU A 135 4.09 5.50 0.06
CA LEU A 135 4.34 5.53 1.51
C LEU A 135 3.66 4.36 2.25
N SER A 136 2.49 3.94 1.80
CA SER A 136 1.78 2.76 2.35
C SER A 136 2.51 1.45 2.02
N ASN A 137 3.16 1.39 0.86
CA ASN A 137 3.98 0.25 0.43
C ASN A 137 5.18 0.01 1.35
N LEU A 138 5.81 1.07 1.88
CA LEU A 138 6.84 0.94 2.92
C LEU A 138 6.32 0.16 4.14
N SER A 139 5.13 0.49 4.61
CA SER A 139 4.48 -0.21 5.73
C SER A 139 4.23 -1.69 5.41
N LEU A 140 3.80 -2.01 4.18
CA LEU A 140 3.54 -3.38 3.75
C LEU A 140 4.84 -4.20 3.72
N ILE A 141 5.88 -3.67 3.08
CA ILE A 141 7.18 -4.36 2.94
C ILE A 141 7.85 -4.55 4.31
N SER A 142 7.82 -3.54 5.18
CA SER A 142 8.34 -3.67 6.55
C SER A 142 7.59 -4.73 7.35
N THR A 143 6.26 -4.83 7.21
CA THR A 143 5.48 -5.84 7.92
C THR A 143 5.72 -7.25 7.36
N LEU A 144 5.83 -7.40 6.04
CA LEU A 144 6.24 -8.65 5.39
C LEU A 144 7.61 -9.11 5.90
N PHE A 145 8.57 -8.20 5.99
CA PHE A 145 9.90 -8.50 6.50
C PHE A 145 9.87 -8.94 7.97
N ALA A 146 9.04 -8.30 8.80
CA ALA A 146 8.87 -8.69 10.20
C ALA A 146 8.33 -10.12 10.40
N ILE A 147 7.60 -10.69 9.42
CA ILE A 147 7.15 -12.09 9.48
C ILE A 147 8.35 -13.05 9.45
N PHE A 148 9.34 -12.78 8.59
CA PHE A 148 10.52 -13.63 8.40
C PHE A 148 11.67 -13.26 9.35
N GLY A 149 11.72 -12.01 9.79
CA GLY A 149 12.84 -11.46 10.55
C GLY A 149 14.15 -11.44 9.77
N ARG A 150 15.25 -11.29 10.49
CA ARG A 150 16.64 -11.24 9.99
C ARG A 150 17.50 -12.43 10.42
N GLY A 151 16.86 -13.53 10.83
CA GLY A 151 17.50 -14.78 11.25
C GLY A 151 18.13 -15.57 10.09
N GLU A 152 18.52 -16.82 10.34
CA GLU A 152 19.19 -17.70 9.36
C GLU A 152 18.40 -17.86 8.05
N TYR A 153 17.07 -17.98 8.16
CA TYR A 153 16.15 -18.06 7.02
C TYR A 153 15.46 -16.72 6.70
N GLY A 154 15.87 -15.65 7.38
CA GLY A 154 15.35 -14.31 7.20
C GLY A 154 16.02 -13.56 6.05
N ILE A 155 15.64 -12.30 5.90
CA ILE A 155 16.26 -11.40 4.92
C ILE A 155 17.16 -10.44 5.70
N SER A 156 18.37 -10.14 5.19
CA SER A 156 19.25 -9.18 5.88
C SER A 156 18.73 -7.74 5.72
N PRO A 157 18.99 -6.82 6.67
CA PRO A 157 18.57 -5.42 6.55
C PRO A 157 19.07 -4.73 5.27
N PHE A 158 20.26 -5.11 4.80
CA PHE A 158 20.79 -4.61 3.53
C PHE A 158 19.97 -5.09 2.32
N ARG A 159 19.57 -6.36 2.29
CA ARG A 159 18.68 -6.89 1.24
C ARG A 159 17.29 -6.25 1.31
N LEU A 160 16.77 -6.01 2.51
CA LEU A 160 15.51 -5.26 2.68
C LEU A 160 15.61 -3.85 2.09
N LEU A 161 16.69 -3.14 2.40
CA LEU A 161 16.94 -1.81 1.82
C LEU A 161 16.97 -1.87 0.28
N LEU A 162 17.65 -2.87 -0.29
CA LEU A 162 17.66 -3.05 -1.74
C LEU A 162 16.26 -3.34 -2.29
N ILE A 163 15.45 -4.17 -1.63
CA ILE A 163 14.07 -4.43 -2.03
C ILE A 163 13.26 -3.12 -2.02
N LEU A 164 13.33 -2.34 -0.93
CA LEU A 164 12.63 -1.05 -0.81
C LEU A 164 13.06 -0.06 -1.91
N VAL A 165 14.36 0.03 -2.18
CA VAL A 165 14.90 0.88 -3.24
C VAL A 165 14.40 0.41 -4.61
N CYS A 166 14.44 -0.89 -4.89
CA CYS A 166 13.96 -1.46 -6.15
C CYS A 166 12.46 -1.23 -6.36
N THR A 167 11.63 -1.39 -5.32
CA THR A 167 10.19 -1.13 -5.43
C THR A 167 9.89 0.35 -5.66
N ASN A 168 10.60 1.25 -4.97
CA ASN A 168 10.49 2.69 -5.19
C ASN A 168 10.89 3.07 -6.63
N PHE A 169 12.00 2.55 -7.14
CA PHE A 169 12.42 2.80 -8.53
C PHE A 169 11.42 2.26 -9.55
N ALA A 170 10.83 1.09 -9.31
CA ALA A 170 9.79 0.54 -10.18
C ALA A 170 8.54 1.44 -10.18
N PHE A 171 8.13 1.95 -9.01
CA PHE A 171 7.00 2.88 -8.89
C PHE A 171 7.28 4.21 -9.59
N ILE A 172 8.43 4.84 -9.35
CA ILE A 172 8.83 6.08 -10.03
C ILE A 172 8.90 5.85 -11.55
N GLY A 173 9.39 4.68 -11.98
CA GLY A 173 9.42 4.27 -13.38
C GLY A 173 8.04 4.25 -14.04
N SER A 174 7.01 3.71 -13.36
CA SER A 174 5.64 3.70 -13.89
C SER A 174 5.04 5.10 -13.96
N GLN A 175 5.33 5.97 -12.99
CA GLN A 175 4.90 7.37 -13.04
C GLN A 175 5.59 8.13 -14.18
N TRP A 176 6.88 7.86 -14.41
CA TRP A 176 7.62 8.45 -15.53
C TRP A 176 7.07 7.96 -16.88
N GLU A 177 6.81 6.66 -17.04
CA GLU A 177 6.19 6.11 -18.25
C GLU A 177 4.85 6.79 -18.53
N LYS A 178 4.00 6.92 -17.52
CA LYS A 178 2.71 7.62 -17.61
C LYS A 178 2.88 9.10 -17.96
N PHE A 179 3.86 9.79 -17.37
CA PHE A 179 4.14 11.18 -17.71
C PHE A 179 4.46 11.35 -19.21
N ASN A 180 5.16 10.38 -19.81
CA ASN A 180 5.51 10.41 -21.23
C ASN A 180 4.37 9.93 -22.15
N THR A 181 3.63 8.89 -21.75
CA THR A 181 2.64 8.21 -22.61
C THR A 181 1.20 8.68 -22.40
N GLY A 182 0.90 9.28 -21.25
CA GLY A 182 -0.45 9.63 -20.81
C GLY A 182 -1.30 8.42 -20.38
N VAL A 183 -0.71 7.24 -20.23
CA VAL A 183 -1.40 6.00 -19.82
C VAL A 183 -0.74 5.45 -18.57
N PHE A 184 -1.54 5.12 -17.56
CA PHE A 184 -1.05 4.44 -16.37
C PHE A 184 -1.29 2.94 -16.46
N PHE A 185 -0.22 2.16 -16.39
CA PHE A 185 -0.25 0.70 -16.32
C PHE A 185 -0.09 0.28 -14.86
N VAL A 186 -1.06 -0.47 -14.35
CA VAL A 186 -0.99 -1.00 -12.98
C VAL A 186 0.01 -2.15 -12.92
N SER A 187 0.93 -2.09 -11.96
CA SER A 187 1.92 -3.15 -11.75
C SER A 187 1.30 -4.30 -10.95
N TRP A 188 1.44 -5.52 -11.48
CA TRP A 188 0.96 -6.74 -10.83
C TRP A 188 1.68 -7.05 -9.52
N SER A 189 2.85 -6.43 -9.30
CA SER A 189 3.68 -6.67 -8.12
C SER A 189 2.98 -6.28 -6.83
N TYR A 190 2.14 -5.25 -6.86
CA TYR A 190 1.46 -4.74 -5.68
C TYR A 190 0.38 -5.71 -5.18
N ASP A 191 -0.45 -6.23 -6.09
CA ASP A 191 -1.54 -7.15 -5.74
C ASP A 191 -0.98 -8.49 -5.25
N PHE A 192 0.07 -8.98 -5.92
CA PHE A 192 0.76 -10.18 -5.49
C PHE A 192 1.39 -10.03 -4.10
N ALA A 193 1.94 -8.85 -3.77
CA ALA A 193 2.50 -8.56 -2.45
C ALA A 193 1.40 -8.55 -1.36
N ASN A 194 0.26 -7.90 -1.62
CA ASN A 194 -0.88 -7.88 -0.70
C ASN A 194 -1.44 -9.29 -0.44
N TYR A 195 -1.61 -10.09 -1.49
CA TYR A 195 -2.07 -11.48 -1.36
C TYR A 195 -1.08 -12.34 -0.58
N THR A 196 0.21 -12.23 -0.91
CA THR A 196 1.29 -12.95 -0.21
C THR A 196 1.31 -12.58 1.28
N PHE A 197 1.14 -11.30 1.59
CA PHE A 197 1.10 -10.79 2.95
C PHE A 197 -0.03 -11.37 3.78
N ILE A 198 -1.25 -11.37 3.26
CA ILE A 198 -2.43 -11.91 3.96
C ILE A 198 -2.24 -13.40 4.24
N ASN A 199 -1.78 -14.18 3.25
CA ASN A 199 -1.54 -15.61 3.41
C ASN A 199 -0.39 -15.90 4.39
N ALA A 200 0.68 -15.09 4.35
CA ALA A 200 1.81 -15.24 5.27
C ALA A 200 1.40 -14.98 6.72
N ASN A 201 0.59 -13.95 6.99
CA ASN A 201 0.05 -13.69 8.33
C ASN A 201 -0.86 -14.82 8.81
N HIS A 202 -1.74 -15.33 7.94
CA HIS A 202 -2.60 -16.45 8.28
C HIS A 202 -1.79 -17.71 8.63
N ALA A 203 -0.77 -18.03 7.82
CA ALA A 203 0.13 -19.16 8.09
C ALA A 203 0.92 -18.98 9.38
N LEU A 204 1.41 -17.78 9.68
CA LEU A 204 2.10 -17.44 10.92
C LEU A 204 1.21 -17.65 12.14
N LEU A 205 -0.02 -17.15 12.09
CA LEU A 205 -1.00 -17.31 13.17
C LEU A 205 -1.32 -18.78 13.42
N ARG A 206 -1.51 -19.57 12.35
CA ARG A 206 -1.78 -21.00 12.44
C ARG A 206 -0.63 -21.76 13.12
N ARG A 207 0.62 -21.53 12.71
CA ARG A 207 1.80 -22.16 13.33
C ARG A 207 1.87 -21.86 14.82
N ARG A 208 1.67 -20.59 15.21
CA ARG A 208 1.72 -20.17 16.62
C ARG A 208 0.59 -20.79 17.46
N THR A 209 -0.58 -21.05 16.87
CA THR A 209 -1.65 -21.76 17.59
C THR A 209 -1.35 -23.26 17.75
N GLU A 210 -0.75 -23.90 16.76
CA GLU A 210 -0.34 -25.31 16.82
C GLU A 210 0.75 -25.52 17.90
N ASP A 211 1.73 -24.61 18.00
CA ASP A 211 2.78 -24.65 19.03
C ASP A 211 2.24 -24.50 20.46
N ILE A 212 1.19 -23.71 20.67
CA ILE A 212 0.54 -23.58 21.98
C ILE A 212 -0.13 -24.90 22.38
N THR A 213 -0.80 -25.57 21.43
CA THR A 213 -1.49 -26.84 21.71
C THR A 213 -0.55 -28.01 21.97
N CYS A 214 0.63 -28.03 21.35
CA CYS A 214 1.64 -29.08 21.57
C CYS A 214 2.40 -28.92 22.90
N ASN A 215 2.54 -27.69 23.42
CA ASN A 215 3.24 -27.42 24.69
C ASN A 215 2.32 -27.49 25.94
N SER A 216 1.03 -27.75 25.75
CA SER A 216 0.03 -27.87 26.83
C SER A 216 -0.29 -29.31 27.25
N PHE A 217 0.50 -30.31 26.82
CA PHE A 217 0.37 -31.72 27.19
C PHE A 217 1.66 -32.26 27.83
#